data_AF-A0A7C1FCA3-F1
#
_entry.id   AF-A0A7C1FCA3-F1
#
_cell.length_a   1.000
_cell.length_b   1.000
_cell.length_c   1.000
_cell.angle_alpha   90.00
_cell.angle_beta   90.00
_cell.angle_gamma   90.00
#
_symmetry.space_group_name_H-M   'P 1'
#
loop_
_entity.id
_entity.type
_entity.pdbx_description
1 polymer ?
#
loop_
_entity_poly.entity_id
_entity_poly.type
_entity_poly.pdbx_seq_one_letter_code
_entity_poly.pdbx_strand_id
1 'polypeptide(L)'
;MLKRGIICYLATREGPAEIAYDLAELVALLRNIGIEAAATVIQHREPDLNYLFGEGKIHEVRERVGREGYQAVVFNRELSPRQVKAL
;
A
#
# COMPACT_ATOMS: atom_id res chain seq x y z
N MET A 1 -3.32 19.85 -8.26
CA MET A 1 -2.16 18.96 -8.38
C MET A 1 -2.49 17.65 -7.67
N LEU A 2 -2.20 16.49 -8.26
CA LEU A 2 -2.43 15.19 -7.62
C LEU A 2 -1.42 14.98 -6.49
N LYS A 3 -1.86 14.33 -5.41
CA LYS A 3 -0.96 13.89 -4.33
C LYS A 3 -0.27 12.60 -4.75
N ARG A 4 1.04 12.48 -4.52
CA ARG A 4 1.76 11.24 -4.83
C ARG A 4 1.54 10.21 -3.73
N GLY A 5 1.11 9.01 -4.09
CA GLY A 5 0.84 7.90 -3.18
C GLY A 5 1.69 6.68 -3.46
N ILE A 6 1.88 5.85 -2.44
CA ILE A 6 2.49 4.52 -2.53
C ILE A 6 1.45 3.46 -2.13
N ILE A 7 1.29 2.43 -2.96
CA ILE A 7 0.39 1.31 -2.71
C ILE A 7 1.15 0.21 -1.97
N CYS A 8 0.59 -0.27 -0.87
CA CYS A 8 1.00 -1.45 -0.12
C CYS A 8 -0.01 -2.57 -0.42
N TYR A 9 0.36 -3.51 -1.30
CA TYR A 9 -0.49 -4.63 -1.72
C TYR A 9 -0.08 -5.94 -1.01
N LEU A 10 -0.95 -6.45 -0.14
CA LEU A 10 -0.80 -7.76 0.47
C LEU A 10 -1.44 -8.82 -0.44
N ALA A 11 -0.60 -9.64 -1.06
CA ALA A 11 -0.98 -10.84 -1.79
C ALA A 11 -0.89 -12.05 -0.86
N THR A 12 -1.99 -12.78 -0.70
CA THR A 12 -2.05 -14.02 0.10
C THR A 12 -2.19 -15.25 -0.78
N ARG A 13 -3.05 -15.19 -1.80
CA ARG A 13 -3.41 -16.31 -2.67
C ARG A 13 -3.51 -15.92 -4.15
N GLU A 14 -3.52 -14.63 -4.41
CA GLU A 14 -3.71 -14.00 -5.70
C GLU A 14 -2.51 -14.31 -6.61
N GLY A 15 -2.79 -14.78 -7.83
CA GLY A 15 -1.77 -14.99 -8.86
C GLY A 15 -1.31 -13.68 -9.52
N PRO A 16 -0.25 -13.69 -10.33
CA PRO A 16 0.27 -12.47 -10.96
C PRO A 16 -0.74 -11.69 -11.80
N ALA A 17 -1.65 -12.38 -12.50
CA ALA A 17 -2.69 -11.74 -13.31
C ALA A 17 -3.76 -11.06 -12.46
N GLU A 18 -4.17 -11.69 -11.35
CA GLU A 18 -5.11 -11.12 -10.38
C GLU A 18 -4.50 -9.88 -9.71
N ILE A 19 -3.25 -9.98 -9.26
CA ILE A 19 -2.52 -8.84 -8.67
C ILE A 19 -2.45 -7.67 -9.66
N ALA A 20 -2.14 -7.93 -10.93
CA ALA A 20 -2.07 -6.88 -11.95
C ALA A 20 -3.43 -6.21 -12.19
N TYR A 21 -4.51 -6.99 -12.20
CA TYR A 21 -5.88 -6.48 -12.32
C TYR A 21 -6.25 -5.60 -11.13
N ASP A 22 -6.04 -6.09 -9.91
CA ASP A 22 -6.37 -5.35 -8.68
C ASP A 22 -5.57 -4.04 -8.56
N LEU A 23 -4.29 -4.07 -8.93
CA LEU A 23 -3.47 -2.86 -8.95
C LEU A 23 -3.97 -1.85 -9.96
N ALA A 24 -4.41 -2.29 -11.15
CA ALA A 24 -4.99 -1.40 -12.15
C ALA A 24 -6.29 -0.74 -11.63
N GLU A 25 -7.13 -1.51 -10.93
CA GLU A 25 -8.34 -1.00 -10.29
C GLU A 25 -8.00 0.03 -9.19
N LEU A 26 -7.08 -0.31 -8.27
CA LEU A 26 -6.64 0.60 -7.21
C LEU A 26 -6.07 1.91 -7.78
N VAL A 27 -5.26 1.85 -8.85
CA VAL A 27 -4.74 3.04 -9.53
C VAL A 27 -5.88 3.92 -10.06
N ALA A 28 -6.91 3.33 -10.65
CA ALA A 28 -8.07 4.06 -11.16
C ALA A 28 -8.87 4.73 -10.02
N LEU A 29 -9.08 4.03 -8.89
CA LEU A 29 -9.74 4.56 -7.70
C LEU A 29 -8.97 5.72 -7.09
N LEU A 30 -7.65 5.58 -6.95
CA LEU A 30 -6.79 6.65 -6.42
C LEU A 30 -6.83 7.90 -7.28
N ARG A 31 -6.83 7.74 -8.61
CA ARG A 31 -6.93 8.87 -9.54
C ARG A 31 -8.22 9.67 -9.33
N ASN A 32 -9.35 9.00 -9.07
CA ASN A 32 -10.63 9.65 -8.84
C ASN A 32 -10.65 10.51 -7.56
N ILE A 33 -9.82 10.19 -6.57
CA ILE A 33 -9.68 10.95 -5.32
C ILE A 33 -8.47 11.89 -5.30
N GLY A 34 -7.87 12.14 -6.46
CA GLY A 34 -6.77 13.08 -6.58
C GLY A 34 -5.42 12.54 -6.12
N ILE A 35 -5.24 11.21 -6.09
CA ILE A 35 -3.98 10.55 -5.75
C ILE A 35 -3.39 9.88 -6.99
N GLU A 36 -2.11 10.12 -7.24
CA GLU A 36 -1.31 9.43 -8.24
C GLU A 36 -0.56 8.26 -7.57
N ALA A 37 -0.80 7.03 -8.01
CA ALA A 37 -0.07 5.85 -7.54
C ALA A 37 1.35 5.83 -8.15
N ALA A 38 2.30 6.45 -7.45
CA ALA A 38 3.66 6.66 -7.93
C ALA A 38 4.62 5.51 -7.56
N ALA A 39 4.18 4.57 -6.73
CA ALA A 39 4.89 3.31 -6.47
C ALA A 39 3.96 2.23 -5.91
N THR A 40 4.42 0.98 -6.00
CA THR A 40 3.77 -0.18 -5.39
C THR A 40 4.81 -0.99 -4.60
N VAL A 41 4.39 -1.51 -3.45
CA VAL A 41 5.11 -2.46 -2.62
C VAL A 41 4.21 -3.67 -2.43
N ILE A 42 4.69 -4.85 -2.82
CA ILE A 42 3.94 -6.10 -2.74
C ILE A 42 4.55 -6.99 -1.65
N GLN A 43 3.70 -7.59 -0.81
CA GLN A 43 4.09 -8.64 0.14
C GLN A 43 3.29 -9.91 -0.15
N HIS A 44 3.97 -11.06 -0.23
CA HIS A 44 3.38 -12.39 -0.50
C HIS A 44 3.27 -13.29 0.77
N ARG A 45 3.34 -12.69 1.96
CA ARG A 45 3.38 -13.40 3.25
C ARG A 45 2.12 -13.10 4.06
N GLU A 46 1.78 -13.96 5.01
CA GLU A 46 0.71 -13.73 5.98
C GLU A 46 0.80 -12.34 6.64
N PRO A 47 -0.34 -11.69 6.93
CA PRO A 47 -0.36 -10.35 7.48
C PRO A 47 0.19 -10.31 8.91
N ASP A 48 0.85 -9.21 9.24
CA ASP A 48 1.20 -8.91 10.62
C ASP A 48 0.00 -8.31 11.37
N LEU A 49 -0.25 -8.78 12.59
CA LEU A 49 -1.37 -8.31 13.40
C LEU A 49 -1.25 -6.83 13.81
N ASN A 50 -0.03 -6.29 13.88
CA ASN A 50 0.22 -4.90 14.26
C ASN A 50 0.23 -3.95 13.08
N TYR A 51 0.70 -4.38 11.90
CA TYR A 51 0.91 -3.46 10.78
C TYR A 51 0.35 -3.88 9.42
N LEU A 52 -0.36 -5.01 9.33
CA LEU A 52 -0.82 -5.68 8.10
C LEU A 52 0.35 -6.24 7.26
N PHE A 53 1.44 -5.49 7.12
CA PHE A 53 2.72 -5.91 6.56
C PHE A 53 3.72 -6.24 7.65
N GLY A 54 4.79 -6.96 7.33
CA GLY A 54 5.87 -7.18 8.30
C GLY A 54 6.57 -5.87 8.69
N GLU A 55 7.05 -5.79 9.94
CA GLU A 55 7.68 -4.57 10.51
C GLU A 55 8.81 -4.01 9.65
N GLY A 56 9.74 -4.85 9.19
CA GLY A 56 10.84 -4.41 8.30
C GLY A 56 10.33 -3.80 6.99
N LYS A 57 9.24 -4.33 6.44
CA LYS A 57 8.62 -3.82 5.20
C LYS A 57 7.95 -2.47 5.42
N ILE A 58 7.33 -2.28 6.59
CA ILE A 58 6.78 -0.98 6.99
C ILE A 58 7.89 0.04 7.21
N HIS A 59 9.03 -0.36 7.79
CA HIS A 59 10.19 0.51 7.93
C HIS A 59 10.69 0.98 6.55
N GLU A 60 10.86 0.06 5.60
CA GLU A 60 11.21 0.40 4.20
C GLU A 60 10.21 1.39 3.58
N VAL A 61 8.90 1.16 3.77
CA VAL A 61 7.86 2.07 3.26
C VAL A 61 7.96 3.45 3.90
N ARG A 62 8.16 3.54 5.22
CA ARG A 62 8.30 4.81 5.95
C ARG A 62 9.50 5.62 5.45
N GLU A 63 10.65 4.96 5.26
CA GLU A 63 11.84 5.60 4.69
C GLU A 63 11.58 6.14 3.29
N ARG A 64 10.93 5.34 2.43
CA ARG A 64 10.56 5.76 1.07
C ARG A 64 9.59 6.93 1.08
N VAL A 65 8.59 6.93 1.96
CA VAL A 65 7.64 8.04 2.14
C VAL A 65 8.38 9.33 2.44
N GLY A 66 9.29 9.32 3.42
CA GLY A 66 10.07 10.49 3.78
C GLY A 66 11.03 10.94 2.67
N ARG A 67 11.77 10.00 2.07
CA ARG A 67 12.79 10.29 1.06
C ARG A 67 12.21 10.73 -0.28
N GLU A 68 11.13 10.09 -0.71
CA GLU A 68 10.54 10.30 -2.04
C GLU A 68 9.35 11.28 -2.00
N GLY A 69 8.97 11.76 -0.81
CA GLY A 69 7.93 12.79 -0.63
C GLY A 69 6.52 12.29 -0.92
N TYR A 70 6.23 11.02 -0.63
CA TYR A 70 4.87 10.49 -0.77
C TYR A 70 3.95 11.13 0.28
N GLN A 71 2.72 11.46 -0.14
CA GLN A 71 1.70 12.13 0.68
C GLN A 71 0.55 11.21 1.08
N ALA A 72 0.55 9.97 0.56
CA ALA A 72 -0.44 8.95 0.89
C ALA A 72 0.22 7.57 0.89
N VAL A 73 -0.14 6.75 1.87
CA VAL A 73 0.14 5.31 1.90
C VAL A 73 -1.19 4.59 1.81
N VAL A 74 -1.35 3.74 0.80
CA VAL A 74 -2.62 3.12 0.45
C VAL A 74 -2.50 1.62 0.61
N PHE A 75 -3.32 1.01 1.46
CA PHE A 75 -3.33 -0.43 1.63
C PHE A 75 -4.48 -1.04 0.81
N ASN A 76 -4.24 -2.19 0.16
CA ASN A 76 -5.28 -2.93 -0.58
C ASN A 76 -6.29 -3.63 0.34
N ARG A 77 -6.01 -3.68 1.65
CA ARG A 77 -6.89 -4.27 2.66
C ARG A 77 -7.17 -3.25 3.75
N GLU A 78 -8.31 -3.41 4.38
CA GLU A 78 -8.70 -2.59 5.52
C GLU A 78 -7.72 -2.77 6.69
N LEU A 79 -7.36 -1.66 7.30
CA LEU A 79 -6.57 -1.62 8.51
C LEU A 79 -7.51 -1.63 9.72
N SER A 80 -7.24 -2.50 10.68
CA SER A 80 -7.87 -2.41 12.00
C SER A 80 -7.52 -1.08 12.69
N PRO A 81 -8.34 -0.58 13.64
CA PRO A 81 -8.02 0.63 14.39
C PRO A 81 -6.66 0.59 15.09
N ARG A 82 -6.23 -0.59 15.53
CA ARG A 82 -4.90 -0.81 16.11
C ARG A 82 -3.79 -0.58 15.09
N GLN A 83 -3.94 -1.12 13.87
CA GLN A 83 -2.97 -0.94 12.80
C GLN A 83 -2.87 0.52 12.37
N VAL A 84 -4.00 1.22 12.24
CA VAL A 84 -4.01 2.66 11.94
C VAL A 84 -3.23 3.47 12.99
N LYS A 85 -3.33 3.11 14.28
CA LYS A 85 -2.60 3.78 15.35
C LYS A 85 -1.09 3.47 15.36
N ALA A 86 -0.70 2.30 14.84
CA ALA A 86 0.68 1.83 14.85
C ALA A 86 1.51 2.31 13.64
N LEU A 87 0.83 2.74 12.57
CA LEU A 87 1.43 3.31 11.35
C LEU A 87 1.63 4.82 11.49
#